data_AF-A0A7J5ERD3-F1
#
_entry.id   AF-A0A7J5ERD3-F1
#
_cell.length_a   1.000
_cell.length_b   1.000
_cell.length_c   1.000
_cell.angle_alpha   90.00
_cell.angle_beta   90.00
_cell.angle_gamma   90.00
#
_symmetry.space_group_name_H-M   'P 1'
#
loop_
_entity.id
_entity.type
_entity.pdbx_description
1 polymer ?
#
loop_
_entity_poly.entity_id
_entity_poly.type
_entity_poly.pdbx_seq_one_letter_code
_entity_poly.pdbx_strand_id
1 'polypeptide(L)'
;MRLPATLRDSADLAVDCDITLDNTPVHRFNTNTQLSPFVAADLTVSNCPAPTVVAALATSATTVNITFSRNIDVDSVMTDGSQFTFDNNLTASAASVDGKVVTVTTSTQTANTVYVATVASSVTDTYSTALGTPSTAMFTGFIVPMGTHLLISEVKTTDASEFIEIYNPTTATIDLRNYYLTDHQSYFLLPGVVAGNPPMPTTDNTDFLSRFPVGAMIAPGQVITVASDAVAFEAAFSSVPTYTLEELGNSTAMESVWAGGTPSRGLTNAGEMVALFFWDGATDTVADVDIFIAGNAPTAPNTLIAKTPVDGPDGDTATTAYATDALTIQDMQTDSPNGTSYKRVLLETGYEAQAGTGNGLLGDDETSEMCRTTWDSQASGSGYTAGTPGTVPASLIP
;
A
#
# COMPACT_ATOMS: atom_id res chain seq x y z
N MET A 1 -11.37 28.77 30.00
CA MET A 1 -10.34 29.42 29.15
C MET A 1 -10.62 29.07 27.70
N ARG A 2 -10.31 29.96 26.76
CA ARG A 2 -10.38 29.68 25.32
C ARG A 2 -9.11 30.18 24.65
N LEU A 3 -8.42 29.31 23.94
CA LEU A 3 -7.14 29.61 23.27
C LEU A 3 -7.10 28.98 21.87
N PRO A 4 -6.22 29.44 20.97
CA PRO A 4 -6.00 28.81 19.67
C PRO A 4 -5.60 27.34 19.81
N ALA A 5 -6.09 26.48 18.90
CA ALA A 5 -5.73 25.06 18.89
C ALA A 5 -4.20 24.88 18.73
N THR A 6 -3.58 25.68 17.87
CA THR A 6 -2.12 25.68 17.67
C THR A 6 -1.35 25.95 18.96
N LEU A 7 -1.80 26.90 19.79
CA LEU A 7 -1.18 27.17 21.08
C LEU A 7 -1.36 26.00 22.05
N ARG A 8 -2.59 25.47 22.15
CA ARG A 8 -2.91 24.31 22.99
C ARG A 8 -2.03 23.12 22.64
N ASP A 9 -1.90 22.83 21.35
CA ASP A 9 -1.18 21.66 20.85
C ASP A 9 0.34 21.85 21.00
N SER A 10 0.86 23.07 20.77
CA SER A 10 2.28 23.39 20.97
C SER A 10 2.74 23.28 22.44
N ALA A 11 1.84 23.55 23.38
CA ALA A 11 2.09 23.43 24.82
C ALA A 11 1.60 22.08 25.39
N ASP A 12 1.19 21.13 24.53
CA ASP A 12 0.59 19.83 24.88
C ASP A 12 -0.34 19.91 26.11
N LEU A 13 -1.25 20.90 26.09
CA LEU A 13 -2.14 21.15 27.22
C LEU A 13 -3.20 20.06 27.30
N ALA A 14 -3.29 19.46 28.49
CA ALA A 14 -4.32 18.51 28.86
C ALA A 14 -5.24 19.08 29.94
N VAL A 15 -6.34 18.35 30.22
CA VAL A 15 -7.13 18.57 31.43
C VAL A 15 -6.21 18.36 32.65
N ASP A 16 -6.43 19.13 33.71
CA ASP A 16 -5.64 19.11 34.95
C ASP A 16 -4.18 19.61 34.83
N CYS A 17 -3.84 20.31 33.75
CA CYS A 17 -2.64 21.13 33.70
C CYS A 17 -2.76 22.38 34.59
N ASP A 18 -1.76 22.59 35.43
CA ASP A 18 -1.57 23.82 36.18
C ASP A 18 -0.90 24.85 35.28
N ILE A 19 -1.60 25.95 35.04
CA ILE A 19 -1.16 27.00 34.15
C ILE A 19 -1.20 28.36 34.83
N THR A 20 -0.19 29.16 34.58
CA THR A 20 -0.17 30.59 34.90
C THR A 20 -0.38 31.37 33.63
N LEU A 21 -1.35 32.29 33.65
CA LEU A 21 -1.62 33.18 32.53
C LEU A 21 -1.05 34.56 32.85
N ASP A 22 -0.23 35.09 31.95
CA ASP A 22 0.33 36.43 32.03
C ASP A 22 -0.20 37.30 30.87
N ASN A 23 -0.50 38.56 31.15
CA ASN A 23 -0.98 39.54 30.16
C ASN A 23 -2.16 39.08 29.27
N THR A 24 -3.02 38.19 29.77
CA THR A 24 -4.14 37.65 28.99
C THR A 24 -5.37 38.58 29.00
N PRO A 25 -5.98 38.87 27.83
CA PRO A 25 -7.26 39.55 27.78
C PRO A 25 -8.35 38.75 28.51
N VAL A 26 -9.12 39.45 29.33
CA VAL A 26 -10.33 38.93 29.95
C VAL A 26 -11.54 39.41 29.16
N HIS A 27 -12.39 38.50 28.71
CA HIS A 27 -13.63 38.85 28.02
C HIS A 27 -14.81 38.01 28.52
N ARG A 28 -16.02 38.35 28.07
CA ARG A 28 -17.25 37.63 28.42
C ARG A 28 -17.80 36.89 27.21
N PHE A 29 -18.16 35.62 27.39
CA PHE A 29 -18.95 34.87 26.42
C PHE A 29 -20.25 34.41 27.09
N ASN A 30 -21.38 34.94 26.61
CA ASN A 30 -22.68 34.81 27.28
C ASN A 30 -22.60 35.24 28.76
N THR A 31 -22.85 34.33 29.69
CA THR A 31 -22.81 34.60 31.13
C THR A 31 -21.46 34.26 31.77
N ASN A 32 -20.47 33.81 30.99
CA ASN A 32 -19.22 33.27 31.51
C ASN A 32 -18.04 34.20 31.20
N THR A 33 -17.23 34.48 32.22
CA THR A 33 -15.91 35.11 32.04
C THR A 33 -14.96 34.12 31.35
N GLN A 34 -14.21 34.59 30.36
CA GLN A 34 -13.22 33.81 29.63
C GLN A 34 -11.87 34.52 29.64
N LEU A 35 -10.84 33.76 30.00
CA LEU A 35 -9.43 34.11 29.81
C LEU A 35 -8.98 33.57 28.45
N SER A 36 -8.23 34.38 27.70
CA SER A 36 -7.81 34.03 26.34
C SER A 36 -6.36 34.37 26.03
N PRO A 37 -5.41 33.53 26.47
CA PRO A 37 -4.05 33.56 25.95
C PRO A 37 -4.06 33.35 24.43
N PHE A 38 -3.24 34.12 23.74
CA PHE A 38 -3.16 34.12 22.28
C PHE A 38 -1.81 33.59 21.79
N VAL A 39 -0.72 33.91 22.49
CA VAL A 39 0.64 33.45 22.18
C VAL A 39 1.25 32.66 23.33
N ALA A 40 2.33 31.91 23.04
CA ALA A 40 3.04 31.10 24.04
C ALA A 40 3.56 31.92 25.23
N ALA A 41 3.95 33.18 25.00
CA ALA A 41 4.41 34.07 26.06
C ALA A 41 3.31 34.43 27.09
N ASP A 42 2.03 34.24 26.76
CA ASP A 42 0.91 34.54 27.64
C ASP A 42 0.65 33.40 28.66
N LEU A 43 1.37 32.30 28.54
CA LEU A 43 1.08 31.04 29.24
C LEU A 43 2.38 30.40 29.73
N THR A 44 2.44 30.12 31.03
CA THR A 44 3.44 29.23 31.61
C THR A 44 2.76 27.97 32.13
N VAL A 45 3.20 26.80 31.67
CA VAL A 45 2.74 25.51 32.17
C VAL A 45 3.68 25.09 33.30
N SER A 46 3.16 24.95 34.52
CA SER A 46 3.96 24.62 35.70
C SER A 46 3.93 23.14 36.04
N ASN A 47 2.82 22.46 35.72
CA ASN A 47 2.61 21.06 36.00
C ASN A 47 1.48 20.54 35.11
N CYS A 48 1.52 19.26 34.77
CA CYS A 48 0.46 18.59 34.04
C CYS A 48 0.42 17.11 34.45
N PRO A 49 -0.66 16.38 34.13
CA PRO A 49 -0.72 14.96 34.40
C PRO A 49 0.44 14.20 33.77
N ALA A 50 0.98 13.22 34.49
CA ALA A 50 2.05 12.37 34.00
C ALA A 50 1.66 11.72 32.66
N PRO A 51 2.59 11.60 31.68
CA PRO A 51 2.35 10.83 30.48
C PRO A 51 2.05 9.37 30.85
N THR A 52 1.22 8.70 30.06
CA THR A 52 0.88 7.28 30.23
C THR A 52 0.95 6.59 28.88
N VAL A 53 1.21 5.29 28.89
CA VAL A 53 1.11 4.46 27.67
C VAL A 53 -0.35 4.26 27.33
N VAL A 54 -0.73 4.54 26.08
CA VAL A 54 -2.10 4.43 25.57
C VAL A 54 -2.27 3.17 24.75
N ALA A 55 -1.31 2.88 23.87
CA ALA A 55 -1.38 1.74 22.96
C ALA A 55 0.02 1.29 22.52
N ALA A 56 0.10 0.06 22.03
CA ALA A 56 1.24 -0.48 21.30
C ALA A 56 0.70 -1.16 20.02
N LEU A 57 1.35 -0.96 18.89
CA LEU A 57 0.96 -1.56 17.62
C LEU A 57 2.20 -2.00 16.85
N ALA A 58 2.29 -3.29 16.52
CA ALA A 58 3.32 -3.78 15.62
C ALA A 58 3.04 -3.26 14.20
N THR A 59 4.03 -2.63 13.58
CA THR A 59 3.96 -2.08 12.22
C THR A 59 4.80 -2.87 11.22
N SER A 60 5.68 -3.75 11.72
CA SER A 60 6.43 -4.75 10.94
C SER A 60 6.88 -5.88 11.87
N ALA A 61 7.49 -6.94 11.32
CA ALA A 61 8.06 -8.05 12.09
C ALA A 61 9.14 -7.62 13.09
N THR A 62 9.69 -6.42 12.97
CA THR A 62 10.76 -5.88 13.84
C THR A 62 10.48 -4.46 14.32
N THR A 63 9.24 -3.98 14.24
CA THR A 63 8.89 -2.61 14.63
C THR A 63 7.57 -2.57 15.38
N VAL A 64 7.54 -1.79 16.46
CA VAL A 64 6.35 -1.49 17.24
C VAL A 64 6.27 0.00 17.54
N ASN A 65 5.12 0.61 17.31
CA ASN A 65 4.82 1.98 17.68
C ASN A 65 4.13 2.00 19.05
N ILE A 66 4.73 2.68 20.02
CA ILE A 66 4.17 2.91 21.36
C ILE A 66 3.58 4.31 21.40
N THR A 67 2.27 4.40 21.63
CA THR A 67 1.54 5.68 21.70
C THR A 67 1.35 6.11 23.15
N PHE A 68 1.63 7.38 23.42
CA PHE A 68 1.51 8.01 24.74
C PHE A 68 0.36 9.02 24.78
N SER A 69 -0.13 9.34 25.98
CA SER A 69 -1.19 10.34 26.17
C SER A 69 -0.71 11.77 25.94
N ARG A 70 0.61 11.98 25.97
CA ARG A 70 1.28 13.29 25.93
C ARG A 70 2.54 13.22 25.07
N ASN A 71 3.05 14.39 24.68
CA ASN A 71 4.30 14.47 23.92
C ASN A 71 5.46 14.02 24.80
N ILE A 72 6.32 13.17 24.24
CA ILE A 72 7.50 12.62 24.90
C ILE A 72 8.71 13.50 24.59
N ASP A 73 9.52 13.76 25.61
CA ASP A 73 10.80 14.43 25.44
C ASP A 73 11.78 13.51 24.71
N VAL A 74 12.25 13.94 23.53
CA VAL A 74 13.19 13.17 22.70
C VAL A 74 14.49 12.88 23.44
N ASP A 75 14.95 13.79 24.31
CA ASP A 75 16.20 13.62 25.07
C ASP A 75 16.04 12.65 26.26
N SER A 76 14.79 12.34 26.65
CA SER A 76 14.49 11.35 27.69
C SER A 76 14.54 9.90 27.20
N VAL A 77 14.55 9.69 25.88
CA VAL A 77 14.52 8.37 25.23
C VAL A 77 15.92 7.97 24.76
N MET A 78 16.41 6.86 25.29
CA MET A 78 17.68 6.25 24.88
C MET A 78 17.53 5.62 23.51
N THR A 79 18.44 5.98 22.59
CA THR A 79 18.40 5.54 21.19
C THR A 79 18.60 4.04 21.02
N ASP A 80 19.14 3.34 22.02
CA ASP A 80 19.27 1.88 22.04
C ASP A 80 17.96 1.15 22.40
N GLY A 81 16.91 1.88 22.78
CA GLY A 81 15.61 1.33 23.15
C GLY A 81 15.60 0.60 24.50
N SER A 82 16.64 0.70 25.31
CA SER A 82 16.77 -0.04 26.59
C SER A 82 15.68 0.29 27.62
N GLN A 83 14.97 1.41 27.45
CA GLN A 83 13.81 1.79 28.27
C GLN A 83 12.50 1.10 27.85
N PHE A 84 12.50 0.36 26.74
CA PHE A 84 11.36 -0.37 26.20
C PHE A 84 11.65 -1.86 26.31
N THR A 85 10.94 -2.53 27.21
CA THR A 85 11.10 -3.96 27.46
C THR A 85 9.84 -4.72 27.06
N PHE A 86 10.03 -5.97 26.66
CA PHE A 86 8.96 -6.83 26.18
C PHE A 86 9.08 -8.19 26.86
N ASP A 87 7.95 -8.88 27.02
CA ASP A 87 7.94 -10.28 27.42
C ASP A 87 8.31 -11.21 26.26
N ASN A 88 8.28 -12.53 26.51
CA ASN A 88 8.55 -13.56 25.50
C ASN A 88 9.91 -13.42 24.78
N ASN A 89 10.93 -12.91 25.48
CA ASN A 89 12.30 -12.69 25.00
C ASN A 89 12.43 -11.76 23.78
N LEU A 90 11.41 -10.95 23.48
CA LEU A 90 11.53 -9.91 22.46
C LEU A 90 12.41 -8.77 23.00
N THR A 91 13.37 -8.29 22.20
CA THR A 91 14.37 -7.31 22.64
C THR A 91 14.28 -6.05 21.80
N ALA A 92 14.33 -4.87 22.43
CA ALA A 92 14.55 -3.62 21.73
C ALA A 92 16.01 -3.49 21.26
N SER A 93 16.22 -2.82 20.13
CA SER A 93 17.55 -2.49 19.59
C SER A 93 17.68 -1.03 19.17
N ALA A 94 16.56 -0.34 18.97
CA ALA A 94 16.55 1.10 18.77
C ALA A 94 15.21 1.72 19.20
N ALA A 95 15.21 3.02 19.50
CA ALA A 95 13.99 3.80 19.69
C ALA A 95 14.13 5.22 19.14
N SER A 96 13.05 5.77 18.59
CA SER A 96 12.97 7.16 18.12
C SER A 96 11.62 7.79 18.48
N VAL A 97 11.62 9.08 18.79
CA VAL A 97 10.42 9.82 19.23
C VAL A 97 9.89 10.71 18.12
N ASP A 98 8.58 10.66 17.91
CA ASP A 98 7.81 11.63 17.11
C ASP A 98 6.55 12.05 17.88
N GLY A 99 6.66 13.18 18.60
CA GLY A 99 5.58 13.72 19.42
C GLY A 99 5.10 12.73 20.48
N LYS A 100 3.90 12.15 20.27
CA LYS A 100 3.28 11.18 21.19
C LYS A 100 3.60 9.73 20.88
N VAL A 101 4.33 9.47 19.80
CA VAL A 101 4.64 8.11 19.35
C VAL A 101 6.13 7.88 19.52
N VAL A 102 6.49 6.74 20.11
CA VAL A 102 7.85 6.22 20.07
C VAL A 102 7.87 4.97 19.21
N THR A 103 8.65 5.02 18.13
CA THR A 103 8.90 3.88 17.26
C THR A 103 10.06 3.08 17.86
N VAL A 104 9.83 1.81 18.18
CA VAL A 104 10.82 0.91 18.77
C VAL A 104 11.15 -0.20 17.77
N THR A 105 12.44 -0.36 17.46
CA THR A 105 12.95 -1.49 16.70
C THR A 105 13.15 -2.67 17.63
N THR A 106 12.60 -3.83 17.27
CA THR A 106 12.68 -5.06 18.06
C THR A 106 13.47 -6.14 17.32
N SER A 107 13.85 -7.21 18.03
CA SER A 107 14.11 -8.49 17.37
C SER A 107 12.85 -9.01 16.67
N THR A 108 12.96 -10.04 15.84
CA THR A 108 11.83 -10.58 15.10
C THR A 108 10.72 -11.04 16.05
N GLN A 109 9.54 -10.45 15.88
CA GLN A 109 8.32 -10.79 16.60
C GLN A 109 7.81 -12.15 16.12
N THR A 110 7.22 -12.92 17.02
CA THR A 110 6.49 -14.14 16.66
C THR A 110 5.08 -13.74 16.28
N ALA A 111 4.70 -14.04 15.03
CA ALA A 111 3.38 -13.74 14.50
C ALA A 111 2.26 -14.25 15.42
N ASN A 112 1.23 -13.43 15.62
CA ASN A 112 0.04 -13.72 16.43
C ASN A 112 0.31 -13.99 17.93
N THR A 113 1.53 -13.75 18.41
CA THR A 113 1.87 -13.84 19.83
C THR A 113 1.55 -12.52 20.51
N VAL A 114 0.79 -12.53 21.61
CA VAL A 114 0.54 -11.32 22.38
C VAL A 114 1.77 -10.99 23.23
N TYR A 115 2.26 -9.76 23.07
CA TYR A 115 3.35 -9.18 23.83
C TYR A 115 2.83 -8.10 24.79
N VAL A 116 3.53 -7.92 25.90
CA VAL A 116 3.37 -6.79 26.82
C VAL A 116 4.59 -5.87 26.68
N ALA A 117 4.39 -4.70 26.10
CA ALA A 117 5.37 -3.63 26.12
C ALA A 117 5.35 -2.94 27.49
N THR A 118 6.51 -2.80 28.12
CA THR A 118 6.70 -2.08 29.38
C THR A 118 7.71 -0.96 29.18
N VAL A 119 7.30 0.26 29.50
CA VAL A 119 8.11 1.48 29.35
C VAL A 119 8.65 1.90 30.71
N ALA A 120 9.95 2.21 30.78
CA ALA A 120 10.61 2.66 32.00
C ALA A 120 10.13 4.07 32.43
N SER A 121 10.08 4.31 33.74
CA SER A 121 9.70 5.62 34.31
C SER A 121 10.72 6.74 34.04
N SER A 122 11.88 6.41 33.49
CA SER A 122 12.87 7.39 33.02
C SER A 122 12.47 8.10 31.72
N VAL A 123 11.46 7.59 30.99
CA VAL A 123 10.84 8.32 29.89
C VAL A 123 9.97 9.44 30.47
N THR A 124 10.15 10.66 29.99
CA THR A 124 9.44 11.85 30.49
C THR A 124 8.68 12.56 29.37
N ASP A 125 7.68 13.36 29.74
CA ASP A 125 7.11 14.34 28.82
C ASP A 125 8.06 15.53 28.61
N THR A 126 7.67 16.45 27.72
CA THR A 126 8.39 17.71 27.44
C THR A 126 8.46 18.68 28.62
N TYR A 127 7.82 18.36 29.75
CA TYR A 127 7.87 19.10 31.00
C TYR A 127 8.68 18.36 32.08
N SER A 128 9.45 17.34 31.68
CA SER A 128 10.27 16.50 32.56
C SER A 128 9.45 15.71 33.60
N THR A 129 8.16 15.52 33.37
CA THR A 129 7.30 14.68 34.21
C THR A 129 7.49 13.22 33.83
N ALA A 130 7.88 12.39 34.81
CA ALA A 130 8.09 10.96 34.61
C ALA A 130 6.80 10.22 34.22
N LEU A 131 6.96 9.14 33.43
CA LEU A 131 5.88 8.26 33.04
C LEU A 131 5.09 7.74 34.24
N GLY A 132 3.78 7.93 34.17
CA GLY A 132 2.80 7.44 35.13
C GLY A 132 2.23 6.07 34.76
N THR A 133 1.08 5.76 35.36
CA THR A 133 0.35 4.51 35.12
C THR A 133 -0.90 4.74 34.27
N PRO A 134 -1.18 3.89 33.27
CA PRO A 134 -0.44 2.68 32.91
C PRO A 134 0.89 2.96 32.19
N SER A 135 1.91 2.15 32.50
CA SER A 135 3.23 2.16 31.85
C SER A 135 3.41 0.99 30.89
N THR A 136 2.31 0.30 30.57
CA THR A 136 2.30 -0.90 29.75
C THR A 136 1.19 -0.83 28.69
N ALA A 137 1.42 -1.52 27.58
CA ALA A 137 0.39 -1.81 26.58
C ALA A 137 0.62 -3.20 25.99
N MET A 138 -0.47 -3.87 25.65
CA MET A 138 -0.42 -5.11 24.89
C MET A 138 -0.39 -4.81 23.40
N PHE A 139 0.34 -5.61 22.64
CA PHE A 139 0.23 -5.67 21.18
C PHE A 139 0.36 -7.12 20.72
N THR A 140 -0.19 -7.41 19.55
CA THR A 140 0.01 -8.71 18.91
C THR A 140 1.21 -8.60 17.99
N GLY A 141 2.13 -9.55 18.11
CA GLY A 141 3.28 -9.70 17.23
C GLY A 141 2.83 -9.68 15.78
N PHE A 142 3.55 -8.91 14.97
CA PHE A 142 3.18 -8.61 13.61
C PHE A 142 2.78 -9.88 12.86
N ILE A 143 1.55 -9.89 12.39
CA ILE A 143 1.11 -10.80 11.36
C ILE A 143 1.25 -10.02 10.06
N VAL A 144 1.97 -10.56 9.08
CA VAL A 144 1.75 -10.08 7.73
C VAL A 144 0.29 -10.41 7.40
N PRO A 145 -0.52 -9.41 7.02
CA PRO A 145 -1.84 -9.69 6.51
C PRO A 145 -1.67 -10.73 5.41
N MET A 146 -2.33 -11.88 5.50
CA MET A 146 -2.32 -12.77 4.35
C MET A 146 -3.09 -12.04 3.26
N GLY A 147 -2.44 -11.78 2.13
CA GLY A 147 -3.17 -11.30 0.97
C GLY A 147 -4.18 -12.37 0.57
N THR A 148 -5.31 -11.91 0.05
CA THR A 148 -6.46 -12.77 -0.21
C THR A 148 -6.50 -13.25 -1.67
N HIS A 149 -5.72 -12.61 -2.53
CA HIS A 149 -5.57 -12.88 -3.96
C HIS A 149 -4.13 -12.53 -4.41
N LEU A 150 -3.83 -12.65 -5.71
CA LEU A 150 -2.52 -12.32 -6.28
C LEU A 150 -2.33 -10.82 -6.40
N LEU A 151 -1.13 -10.32 -6.16
CA LEU A 151 -0.82 -8.90 -6.29
C LEU A 151 0.23 -8.66 -7.37
N ILE A 152 0.10 -7.59 -8.14
CA ILE A 152 1.19 -6.96 -8.86
C ILE A 152 2.15 -6.38 -7.81
N SER A 153 3.41 -6.79 -7.83
CA SER A 153 4.39 -6.41 -6.79
C SER A 153 5.48 -5.47 -7.28
N GLU A 154 5.81 -5.50 -8.56
CA GLU A 154 6.83 -4.65 -9.15
C GLU A 154 6.52 -4.40 -10.63
N VAL A 155 6.67 -3.14 -11.08
CA VAL A 155 6.45 -2.77 -12.48
C VAL A 155 7.60 -1.89 -12.95
N LYS A 156 8.17 -2.22 -14.10
CA LYS A 156 9.18 -1.39 -14.77
C LYS A 156 8.69 -1.01 -16.17
N THR A 157 8.60 0.28 -16.42
CA THR A 157 8.07 0.88 -17.66
C THR A 157 9.12 1.69 -18.44
N THR A 158 10.40 1.39 -18.26
CA THR A 158 11.48 2.14 -18.88
C THR A 158 12.48 1.20 -19.50
N ASP A 159 13.10 1.64 -20.61
CA ASP A 159 14.10 0.90 -21.37
C ASP A 159 13.56 -0.42 -21.97
N ALA A 160 14.41 -1.27 -22.54
CA ALA A 160 13.96 -2.51 -23.21
C ALA A 160 13.67 -3.66 -22.22
N SER A 161 14.00 -3.51 -20.94
CA SER A 161 13.87 -4.54 -19.90
C SER A 161 12.60 -4.36 -19.06
N GLU A 162 11.52 -3.91 -19.68
CA GLU A 162 10.21 -3.76 -19.04
C GLU A 162 9.68 -5.09 -18.54
N PHE A 163 9.05 -5.06 -17.38
CA PHE A 163 8.41 -6.22 -16.81
C PHE A 163 7.33 -5.85 -15.80
N ILE A 164 6.48 -6.84 -15.55
CA ILE A 164 5.49 -6.87 -14.48
C ILE A 164 5.79 -8.09 -13.61
N GLU A 165 5.88 -7.89 -12.31
CA GLU A 165 6.03 -8.95 -11.32
C GLU A 165 4.70 -9.18 -10.59
N ILE A 166 4.36 -10.44 -10.38
CA ILE A 166 3.17 -10.86 -9.64
C ILE A 166 3.60 -11.70 -8.45
N TYR A 167 3.08 -11.37 -7.28
CA TYR A 167 3.28 -12.02 -6.00
C TYR A 167 2.04 -12.81 -5.56
N ASN A 168 2.25 -13.98 -4.99
CA ASN A 168 1.20 -14.74 -4.30
C ASN A 168 1.34 -14.59 -2.77
N PRO A 169 0.65 -13.62 -2.14
CA PRO A 169 0.62 -13.46 -0.68
C PRO A 169 -0.30 -14.47 0.05
N THR A 170 -1.00 -15.34 -0.68
CA THR A 170 -2.00 -16.26 -0.10
C THR A 170 -1.34 -17.51 0.51
N THR A 171 -2.13 -18.35 1.21
CA THR A 171 -1.68 -19.67 1.72
C THR A 171 -1.68 -20.78 0.67
N ALA A 172 -2.25 -20.55 -0.51
CA ALA A 172 -2.53 -21.61 -1.48
C ALA A 172 -1.71 -21.44 -2.75
N THR A 173 -1.31 -22.55 -3.36
CA THR A 173 -0.82 -22.52 -4.74
C THR A 173 -1.99 -22.16 -5.65
N ILE A 174 -1.79 -21.17 -6.52
CA ILE A 174 -2.81 -20.68 -7.44
C ILE A 174 -2.50 -21.18 -8.86
N ASP A 175 -3.52 -21.71 -9.53
CA ASP A 175 -3.51 -22.00 -10.96
C ASP A 175 -3.78 -20.70 -11.72
N LEU A 176 -2.83 -20.32 -12.57
CA LEU A 176 -2.87 -19.05 -13.29
C LEU A 176 -3.67 -19.12 -14.59
N ARG A 177 -4.22 -20.29 -14.95
CA ARG A 177 -4.82 -20.51 -16.26
C ARG A 177 -5.91 -19.50 -16.62
N ASN A 178 -6.70 -19.07 -15.64
CA ASN A 178 -7.82 -18.14 -15.81
C ASN A 178 -7.48 -16.71 -15.39
N TYR A 179 -6.18 -16.41 -15.23
CA TYR A 179 -5.67 -15.08 -14.98
C TYR A 179 -5.12 -14.48 -16.26
N TYR A 180 -5.40 -13.20 -16.45
CA TYR A 180 -5.09 -12.42 -17.64
C TYR A 180 -4.34 -11.16 -17.22
N LEU A 181 -3.44 -10.71 -18.08
CA LEU A 181 -2.64 -9.51 -17.88
C LEU A 181 -2.79 -8.60 -19.10
N THR A 182 -2.93 -7.30 -18.85
CA THR A 182 -3.20 -6.32 -19.90
C THR A 182 -2.86 -4.90 -19.45
N ASP A 183 -2.60 -4.04 -20.42
CA ASP A 183 -2.55 -2.59 -20.35
C ASP A 183 -3.75 -1.91 -21.06
N HIS A 184 -4.66 -2.70 -21.62
CA HIS A 184 -5.77 -2.18 -22.43
C HIS A 184 -7.00 -1.86 -21.58
N GLN A 185 -7.37 -0.57 -21.50
CA GLN A 185 -8.47 -0.07 -20.65
C GLN A 185 -9.86 -0.71 -20.85
N SER A 186 -10.11 -1.37 -22.00
CA SER A 186 -11.38 -2.06 -22.29
C SER A 186 -11.34 -3.59 -22.07
N TYR A 187 -10.38 -4.10 -21.29
CA TYR A 187 -10.19 -5.54 -21.04
C TYR A 187 -11.46 -6.26 -20.56
N PHE A 188 -12.34 -5.57 -19.83
CA PHE A 188 -13.62 -6.09 -19.34
C PHE A 188 -14.61 -6.49 -20.45
N LEU A 189 -14.34 -6.13 -21.71
CA LEU A 189 -15.13 -6.57 -22.86
C LEU A 189 -14.73 -7.97 -23.39
N LEU A 190 -13.72 -8.61 -22.80
CA LEU A 190 -13.22 -9.93 -23.24
C LEU A 190 -14.33 -10.98 -23.36
N PRO A 191 -15.27 -11.11 -22.40
CA PRO A 191 -16.35 -12.08 -22.51
C PRO A 191 -17.14 -11.94 -23.82
N GLY A 192 -17.48 -10.70 -24.19
CA GLY A 192 -18.16 -10.40 -25.43
C GLY A 192 -17.37 -10.74 -26.69
N VAL A 193 -16.08 -10.44 -26.69
CA VAL A 193 -15.21 -10.79 -27.83
C VAL A 193 -15.22 -12.31 -28.05
N VAL A 194 -15.16 -13.10 -26.97
CA VAL A 194 -15.23 -14.56 -27.05
C VAL A 194 -16.62 -15.04 -27.48
N ALA A 195 -17.70 -14.34 -27.09
CA ALA A 195 -19.06 -14.60 -27.54
C ALA A 195 -19.32 -14.20 -29.01
N GLY A 196 -18.37 -13.56 -29.68
CA GLY A 196 -18.47 -13.16 -31.08
C GLY A 196 -18.96 -11.72 -31.31
N ASN A 197 -18.98 -10.89 -30.26
CA ASN A 197 -19.17 -9.45 -30.39
C ASN A 197 -17.99 -8.81 -31.16
N PRO A 198 -18.14 -7.57 -31.67
CA PRO A 198 -17.03 -6.86 -32.30
C PRO A 198 -15.78 -6.84 -31.40
N PRO A 199 -14.58 -6.82 -31.99
CA PRO A 199 -13.35 -6.74 -31.22
C PRO A 199 -13.37 -5.50 -30.31
N MET A 200 -12.60 -5.56 -29.22
CA MET A 200 -12.42 -4.39 -28.34
C MET A 200 -12.09 -3.16 -29.18
N PRO A 201 -12.67 -1.98 -28.87
CA PRO A 201 -12.33 -0.76 -29.58
C PRO A 201 -10.83 -0.49 -29.42
N THR A 202 -10.10 -0.46 -30.53
CA THR A 202 -8.65 -0.26 -30.52
C THR A 202 -8.38 1.16 -31.03
N THR A 203 -7.57 1.91 -30.30
CA THR A 203 -6.97 3.15 -30.82
C THR A 203 -5.45 3.06 -30.93
N ASP A 204 -4.83 2.07 -30.28
CA ASP A 204 -3.39 1.86 -30.26
C ASP A 204 -3.02 0.41 -30.65
N ASN A 205 -1.80 0.25 -31.18
CA ASN A 205 -1.23 -1.03 -31.59
C ASN A 205 -0.13 -1.55 -30.66
N THR A 206 0.11 -0.87 -29.54
CA THR A 206 1.08 -1.25 -28.50
C THR A 206 0.47 -2.10 -27.40
N ASP A 207 -0.82 -1.92 -27.12
CA ASP A 207 -1.51 -2.62 -26.04
C ASP A 207 -1.56 -4.15 -26.24
N PHE A 208 -1.52 -4.88 -25.14
CA PHE A 208 -1.61 -6.33 -25.09
C PHE A 208 -2.74 -6.82 -24.18
N LEU A 209 -3.27 -7.99 -24.53
CA LEU A 209 -4.08 -8.79 -23.63
C LEU A 209 -3.61 -10.24 -23.72
N SER A 210 -3.07 -10.74 -22.62
CA SER A 210 -2.41 -12.04 -22.57
C SER A 210 -2.94 -12.87 -21.41
N ARG A 211 -2.83 -14.20 -21.53
CA ARG A 211 -3.22 -15.16 -20.50
C ARG A 211 -2.06 -16.10 -20.21
N PHE A 212 -1.95 -16.58 -18.97
CA PHE A 212 -0.91 -17.55 -18.62
C PHE A 212 -1.10 -18.89 -19.36
N PRO A 213 0.00 -19.56 -19.72
CA PRO A 213 -0.03 -20.84 -20.41
C PRO A 213 -0.62 -21.95 -19.53
N VAL A 214 -1.13 -23.01 -20.17
CA VAL A 214 -1.66 -24.18 -19.46
C VAL A 214 -0.61 -24.78 -18.51
N GLY A 215 -1.01 -25.01 -17.25
CA GLY A 215 -0.14 -25.57 -16.21
C GLY A 215 0.72 -24.54 -15.47
N ALA A 216 0.56 -23.25 -15.76
CA ALA A 216 1.15 -22.17 -14.98
C ALA A 216 0.61 -22.16 -13.54
N MET A 217 1.51 -22.21 -12.56
CA MET A 217 1.19 -22.22 -11.13
C MET A 217 2.08 -21.23 -10.39
N ILE A 218 1.57 -20.62 -9.32
CA ILE A 218 2.36 -19.79 -8.41
C ILE A 218 2.14 -20.27 -6.96
N ALA A 219 3.22 -20.68 -6.29
CA ALA A 219 3.14 -21.18 -4.92
C ALA A 219 2.96 -20.05 -3.89
N PRO A 220 2.51 -20.35 -2.66
CA PRO A 220 2.47 -19.37 -1.57
C PRO A 220 3.83 -18.69 -1.36
N GLY A 221 3.83 -17.36 -1.25
CA GLY A 221 5.04 -16.58 -1.04
C GLY A 221 5.95 -16.45 -2.27
N GLN A 222 5.56 -16.99 -3.43
CA GLN A 222 6.34 -16.92 -4.65
C GLN A 222 6.03 -15.66 -5.46
N VAL A 223 7.02 -15.15 -6.19
CA VAL A 223 6.84 -14.21 -7.29
C VAL A 223 7.09 -14.84 -8.65
N ILE A 224 6.43 -14.33 -9.68
CA ILE A 224 6.72 -14.59 -11.09
C ILE A 224 6.90 -13.27 -11.83
N THR A 225 7.68 -13.29 -12.90
CA THR A 225 7.95 -12.12 -13.73
C THR A 225 7.45 -12.33 -15.15
N VAL A 226 6.83 -11.30 -15.71
CA VAL A 226 6.36 -11.23 -17.09
C VAL A 226 7.12 -10.08 -17.77
N ALA A 227 8.07 -10.41 -18.64
CA ALA A 227 8.82 -9.40 -19.39
C ALA A 227 8.17 -9.10 -20.75
N SER A 228 8.35 -7.88 -21.27
CA SER A 228 7.99 -7.58 -22.66
C SER A 228 8.96 -8.26 -23.64
N ASP A 229 10.28 -8.14 -23.38
CA ASP A 229 11.37 -8.80 -24.11
C ASP A 229 12.27 -9.58 -23.14
N ALA A 230 12.24 -10.91 -23.22
CA ALA A 230 13.04 -11.77 -22.34
C ALA A 230 14.55 -11.63 -22.53
N VAL A 231 15.04 -11.28 -23.73
CA VAL A 231 16.47 -11.12 -24.03
C VAL A 231 16.99 -9.83 -23.38
N ALA A 232 16.25 -8.74 -23.54
CA ALA A 232 16.59 -7.47 -22.91
C ALA A 232 16.50 -7.56 -21.38
N PHE A 233 15.48 -8.25 -20.87
CA PHE A 233 15.35 -8.56 -19.44
C PHE A 233 16.56 -9.34 -18.91
N GLU A 234 16.94 -10.44 -19.56
CA GLU A 234 18.07 -11.28 -19.13
C GLU A 234 19.40 -10.50 -19.16
N ALA A 235 19.58 -9.64 -20.16
CA ALA A 235 20.74 -8.75 -20.24
C ALA A 235 20.79 -7.73 -19.08
N ALA A 236 19.64 -7.23 -18.62
CA ALA A 236 19.56 -6.24 -17.55
C ALA A 236 19.71 -6.87 -16.15
N PHE A 237 19.08 -8.02 -15.90
CA PHE A 237 18.95 -8.60 -14.56
C PHE A 237 19.76 -9.88 -14.33
N SER A 238 20.43 -10.39 -15.37
CA SER A 238 21.18 -11.66 -15.31
C SER A 238 20.31 -12.85 -14.86
N SER A 239 19.01 -12.79 -15.13
CA SER A 239 18.01 -13.81 -14.83
C SER A 239 17.01 -13.91 -15.99
N VAL A 240 16.49 -15.11 -16.24
CA VAL A 240 15.43 -15.31 -17.24
C VAL A 240 14.09 -14.99 -16.60
N PRO A 241 13.19 -14.23 -17.25
CA PRO A 241 11.87 -13.96 -16.69
C PRO A 241 11.04 -15.25 -16.69
N THR A 242 10.08 -15.36 -15.77
CA THR A 242 9.23 -16.56 -15.67
C THR A 242 8.40 -16.75 -16.94
N TYR A 243 7.80 -15.66 -17.39
CA TYR A 243 7.05 -15.55 -18.63
C TYR A 243 7.48 -14.35 -19.47
N THR A 244 7.09 -14.37 -20.73
CA THR A 244 7.34 -13.27 -21.68
C THR A 244 6.10 -12.99 -22.52
N LEU A 245 5.88 -11.72 -22.87
CA LEU A 245 4.77 -11.32 -23.75
C LEU A 245 5.08 -11.61 -25.22
N GLU A 246 6.37 -11.66 -25.57
CA GLU A 246 6.85 -12.03 -26.90
C GLU A 246 7.64 -13.34 -26.84
N GLU A 247 7.46 -14.21 -27.84
CA GLU A 247 8.19 -15.48 -28.01
C GLU A 247 9.66 -15.23 -28.42
N LEU A 248 10.41 -14.54 -27.56
CA LEU A 248 11.81 -14.20 -27.70
C LEU A 248 12.59 -14.78 -26.52
N GLY A 249 13.82 -15.25 -26.77
CA GLY A 249 14.71 -15.75 -25.73
C GLY A 249 14.33 -17.13 -25.16
N ASN A 250 14.76 -17.39 -23.91
CA ASN A 250 14.62 -18.68 -23.22
C ASN A 250 13.49 -18.70 -22.16
N SER A 251 12.49 -17.84 -22.28
CA SER A 251 11.34 -17.78 -21.37
C SER A 251 10.10 -18.46 -21.96
N THR A 252 9.13 -18.79 -21.12
CA THR A 252 7.84 -19.35 -21.58
C THR A 252 6.92 -18.21 -21.98
N ALA A 253 6.43 -18.15 -23.22
CA ALA A 253 5.53 -17.06 -23.57
C ALA A 253 4.13 -17.22 -22.97
N MET A 254 3.50 -16.08 -22.73
CA MET A 254 2.06 -16.02 -22.44
C MET A 254 1.26 -16.25 -23.72
N GLU A 255 0.05 -16.78 -23.57
CA GLU A 255 -0.91 -16.89 -24.67
C GLU A 255 -1.48 -15.51 -24.99
N SER A 256 -1.14 -14.97 -26.15
CA SER A 256 -1.79 -13.76 -26.65
C SER A 256 -3.27 -14.04 -26.93
N VAL A 257 -4.15 -13.38 -26.17
CA VAL A 257 -5.61 -13.42 -26.38
C VAL A 257 -5.98 -12.37 -27.41
N TRP A 258 -5.37 -11.20 -27.30
CA TRP A 258 -5.50 -10.12 -28.26
C TRP A 258 -4.23 -9.26 -28.28
N ALA A 259 -3.96 -8.64 -29.43
CA ALA A 259 -2.89 -7.67 -29.62
C ALA A 259 -3.38 -6.58 -30.57
N GLY A 260 -3.13 -5.31 -30.25
CA GLY A 260 -3.50 -4.15 -31.08
C GLY A 260 -2.84 -4.10 -32.46
N GLY A 261 -1.93 -5.04 -32.76
CA GLY A 261 -1.23 -5.15 -34.03
C GLY A 261 -0.03 -6.10 -33.93
N THR A 262 0.99 -5.88 -34.76
CA THR A 262 2.32 -6.52 -34.61
C THR A 262 2.96 -6.14 -33.28
N PRO A 263 3.70 -7.05 -32.62
CA PRO A 263 3.93 -7.00 -31.18
C PRO A 263 4.96 -5.91 -30.87
N SER A 264 4.48 -4.81 -30.30
CA SER A 264 5.30 -3.89 -29.54
C SER A 264 4.62 -3.80 -28.18
N ARG A 265 4.70 -4.89 -27.42
CA ARG A 265 3.97 -5.07 -26.15
C ARG A 265 4.74 -4.43 -25.00
N GLY A 266 4.97 -3.13 -25.14
CA GLY A 266 5.74 -2.33 -24.19
C GLY A 266 4.81 -1.41 -23.40
N LEU A 267 5.20 -1.13 -22.17
CA LEU A 267 4.48 -0.19 -21.31
C LEU A 267 4.95 1.24 -21.61
N THR A 268 4.08 2.23 -21.55
CA THR A 268 4.49 3.63 -21.77
C THR A 268 5.13 4.25 -20.53
N ASN A 269 6.27 4.89 -20.73
CA ASN A 269 6.95 5.66 -19.70
C ASN A 269 6.13 6.86 -19.21
N ALA A 270 5.16 7.34 -20.01
CA ALA A 270 4.29 8.48 -19.67
C ALA A 270 3.04 8.06 -18.86
N GLY A 271 3.01 6.80 -18.43
CA GLY A 271 2.00 6.26 -17.54
C GLY A 271 0.93 5.45 -18.25
N GLU A 272 0.60 4.32 -17.62
CA GLU A 272 -0.27 3.29 -18.16
C GLU A 272 -0.88 2.45 -17.06
N MET A 273 -2.14 2.07 -17.26
CA MET A 273 -2.77 1.07 -16.42
C MET A 273 -2.15 -0.31 -16.67
N VAL A 274 -2.04 -1.12 -15.64
CA VAL A 274 -1.74 -2.55 -15.72
C VAL A 274 -2.79 -3.26 -14.88
N ALA A 275 -3.54 -4.18 -15.49
CA ALA A 275 -4.56 -4.95 -14.80
C ALA A 275 -4.21 -6.44 -14.86
N LEU A 276 -4.13 -7.04 -13.67
CA LEU A 276 -4.28 -8.47 -13.49
C LEU A 276 -5.76 -8.72 -13.23
N PHE A 277 -6.37 -9.61 -14.01
CA PHE A 277 -7.79 -9.91 -13.84
C PHE A 277 -8.07 -11.41 -14.03
N PHE A 278 -9.18 -11.86 -13.46
CA PHE A 278 -9.66 -13.24 -13.55
C PHE A 278 -10.90 -13.33 -14.43
N TRP A 279 -10.94 -14.35 -15.27
CA TRP A 279 -12.15 -14.70 -15.99
C TRP A 279 -12.23 -16.21 -16.20
N ASP A 280 -13.39 -16.80 -15.90
CA ASP A 280 -13.58 -18.26 -15.92
C ASP A 280 -13.77 -18.83 -17.34
N GLY A 281 -13.86 -17.96 -18.35
CA GLY A 281 -14.08 -18.33 -19.75
C GLY A 281 -15.55 -18.50 -20.13
N ALA A 282 -16.49 -18.22 -19.22
CA ALA A 282 -17.92 -18.45 -19.39
C ALA A 282 -18.77 -17.22 -19.03
N THR A 283 -18.52 -16.57 -17.89
CA THR A 283 -19.39 -15.49 -17.38
C THR A 283 -19.31 -14.22 -18.23
N ASP A 284 -20.37 -13.40 -18.18
CA ASP A 284 -20.42 -12.07 -18.79
C ASP A 284 -19.42 -11.06 -18.21
N THR A 285 -19.00 -11.28 -16.96
CA THR A 285 -18.15 -10.36 -16.21
C THR A 285 -16.79 -10.96 -15.94
N VAL A 286 -15.78 -10.10 -15.93
CA VAL A 286 -14.45 -10.39 -15.36
C VAL A 286 -14.37 -9.89 -13.92
N ALA A 287 -13.46 -10.45 -13.13
CA ALA A 287 -13.14 -9.92 -11.81
C ALA A 287 -11.77 -9.25 -11.85
N ASP A 288 -11.67 -8.03 -11.33
CA ASP A 288 -10.39 -7.37 -11.15
C ASP A 288 -9.63 -8.11 -10.04
N VAL A 289 -8.34 -8.40 -10.26
CA VAL A 289 -7.51 -9.09 -9.27
C VAL A 289 -6.58 -8.11 -8.62
N ASP A 290 -5.92 -7.26 -9.40
CA ASP A 290 -5.11 -6.14 -8.91
C ASP A 290 -4.94 -5.18 -10.11
N ILE A 291 -4.95 -3.87 -9.84
CA ILE A 291 -4.75 -2.83 -10.84
C ILE A 291 -3.71 -1.83 -10.35
N PHE A 292 -2.76 -1.50 -11.23
CA PHE A 292 -1.77 -0.47 -11.01
C PHE A 292 -1.83 0.60 -12.10
N ILE A 293 -1.55 1.86 -11.78
CA ILE A 293 -1.34 2.91 -12.78
C ILE A 293 0.10 3.41 -12.68
N ALA A 294 0.93 3.03 -13.65
CA ALA A 294 2.30 3.51 -13.76
C ALA A 294 2.35 4.98 -14.15
N GLY A 295 3.46 5.64 -13.83
CA GLY A 295 3.81 6.96 -14.36
C GLY A 295 2.99 8.13 -13.82
N ASN A 296 3.18 9.28 -14.45
CA ASN A 296 2.51 10.54 -14.12
C ASN A 296 1.57 10.97 -15.25
N ALA A 297 0.30 11.20 -14.91
CA ALA A 297 -0.70 11.73 -15.83
C ALA A 297 -0.85 10.90 -17.12
N PRO A 298 -1.24 9.61 -17.02
CA PRO A 298 -1.53 8.77 -18.18
C PRO A 298 -2.52 9.46 -19.13
N THR A 299 -2.29 9.30 -20.43
CA THR A 299 -3.22 9.83 -21.44
C THR A 299 -4.55 9.08 -21.40
N ALA A 300 -5.62 9.68 -21.93
CA ALA A 300 -6.96 9.09 -21.84
C ALA A 300 -7.08 7.61 -22.26
N PRO A 301 -6.39 7.12 -23.32
CA PRO A 301 -6.39 5.68 -23.66
C PRO A 301 -5.69 4.76 -22.66
N ASN A 302 -4.82 5.32 -21.82
CA ASN A 302 -3.97 4.60 -20.87
C ASN A 302 -4.49 4.72 -19.44
N THR A 303 -5.76 5.13 -19.27
CA THR A 303 -6.44 5.28 -17.99
C THR A 303 -7.48 4.19 -17.79
N LEU A 304 -8.08 4.12 -16.60
CA LEU A 304 -9.25 3.27 -16.38
C LEU A 304 -10.53 3.97 -16.87
N ILE A 305 -11.45 3.19 -17.41
CA ILE A 305 -12.78 3.64 -17.80
C ILE A 305 -13.84 2.82 -17.08
N ALA A 306 -15.04 3.39 -16.95
CA ALA A 306 -16.17 2.67 -16.38
C ALA A 306 -16.52 1.44 -17.22
N LYS A 307 -16.62 0.28 -16.56
CA LYS A 307 -16.99 -0.98 -17.21
C LYS A 307 -18.40 -0.90 -17.78
N THR A 308 -18.59 -1.45 -18.97
CA THR A 308 -19.92 -1.55 -19.61
C THR A 308 -20.35 -3.01 -19.72
N PRO A 309 -21.63 -3.33 -19.48
CA PRO A 309 -22.12 -4.71 -19.57
C PRO A 309 -21.97 -5.26 -21.00
N VAL A 310 -21.51 -6.50 -21.11
CA VAL A 310 -21.41 -7.24 -22.37
C VAL A 310 -21.91 -8.66 -22.17
N ASP A 311 -22.47 -9.24 -23.22
CA ASP A 311 -22.97 -10.62 -23.24
C ASP A 311 -21.80 -11.57 -23.45
N GLY A 312 -21.60 -12.52 -22.55
CA GLY A 312 -20.55 -13.53 -22.57
C GLY A 312 -20.98 -14.83 -23.28
N PRO A 313 -20.12 -15.86 -23.29
CA PRO A 313 -20.40 -17.14 -23.95
C PRO A 313 -21.18 -18.12 -23.04
N ASP A 314 -22.12 -17.64 -22.22
CA ASP A 314 -22.81 -18.45 -21.20
C ASP A 314 -24.06 -19.20 -21.69
N GLY A 315 -24.46 -18.96 -22.94
CA GLY A 315 -25.52 -19.70 -23.63
C GLY A 315 -26.87 -18.98 -23.68
N ASP A 316 -26.97 -17.75 -23.18
CA ASP A 316 -28.09 -16.86 -23.48
C ASP A 316 -27.66 -15.59 -24.24
N THR A 317 -28.38 -14.48 -24.08
CA THR A 317 -28.07 -13.20 -24.73
C THR A 317 -28.24 -12.01 -23.79
N ALA A 318 -28.36 -12.27 -22.49
CA ALA A 318 -28.63 -11.29 -21.46
C ALA A 318 -27.32 -10.85 -20.84
N THR A 319 -27.11 -9.55 -20.70
CA THR A 319 -25.89 -9.04 -20.09
C THR A 319 -25.99 -8.98 -18.57
N THR A 320 -24.89 -9.32 -17.91
CA THR A 320 -24.69 -9.05 -16.48
C THR A 320 -24.02 -7.68 -16.29
N ALA A 321 -24.56 -6.88 -15.38
CA ALA A 321 -24.01 -5.56 -15.08
C ALA A 321 -22.84 -5.63 -14.10
N TYR A 322 -21.80 -4.84 -14.37
CA TYR A 322 -20.73 -4.56 -13.41
C TYR A 322 -21.24 -3.64 -12.28
N ALA A 323 -20.62 -3.77 -11.11
CA ALA A 323 -20.72 -2.75 -10.07
C ALA A 323 -20.15 -1.41 -10.55
N THR A 324 -20.55 -0.32 -9.90
CA THR A 324 -19.98 1.00 -10.19
C THR A 324 -18.61 1.13 -9.53
N ASP A 325 -17.56 1.14 -10.35
CA ASP A 325 -16.19 1.44 -9.95
C ASP A 325 -16.05 2.90 -9.50
N ALA A 326 -15.29 3.15 -8.44
CA ALA A 326 -15.00 4.50 -7.95
C ALA A 326 -14.12 5.29 -8.91
N LEU A 327 -13.19 4.61 -9.60
CA LEU A 327 -12.19 5.21 -10.52
C LEU A 327 -11.38 6.33 -9.85
N THR A 328 -10.98 6.12 -8.60
CA THR A 328 -10.23 7.09 -7.77
C THR A 328 -8.77 6.74 -7.55
N ILE A 329 -8.32 5.59 -8.06
CA ILE A 329 -6.94 5.14 -8.03
C ILE A 329 -6.01 6.24 -8.55
N GLN A 330 -4.89 6.41 -7.86
CA GLN A 330 -3.97 7.51 -8.12
C GLN A 330 -2.87 7.05 -9.07
N ASP A 331 -2.49 7.90 -10.04
CA ASP A 331 -1.20 7.75 -10.72
C ASP A 331 -0.03 7.95 -9.73
N MET A 332 1.22 7.75 -10.18
CA MET A 332 2.40 7.82 -9.30
C MET A 332 2.97 9.23 -9.10
N GLN A 333 2.32 10.31 -9.58
CA GLN A 333 2.79 11.72 -9.64
C GLN A 333 4.06 11.98 -10.46
N THR A 334 4.94 10.99 -10.55
CA THR A 334 6.22 11.07 -11.25
C THR A 334 6.51 9.74 -11.90
N ASP A 335 7.16 9.80 -13.06
CA ASP A 335 7.65 8.59 -13.71
C ASP A 335 8.84 8.03 -12.92
N SER A 336 8.93 6.70 -12.82
CA SER A 336 10.10 6.00 -12.34
C SER A 336 11.30 6.37 -13.23
N PRO A 337 12.41 6.89 -12.66
CA PRO A 337 13.64 7.15 -13.40
C PRO A 337 14.17 5.92 -14.15
N ASN A 338 14.98 6.17 -15.18
CA ASN A 338 15.68 5.10 -15.88
C ASN A 338 16.57 4.31 -14.90
N GLY A 339 16.45 2.98 -14.92
CA GLY A 339 17.15 2.07 -14.04
C GLY A 339 16.42 1.74 -12.74
N THR A 340 15.25 2.35 -12.48
CA THR A 340 14.40 2.04 -11.31
C THR A 340 13.04 1.43 -11.73
N SER A 341 12.30 0.91 -10.76
CA SER A 341 10.94 0.36 -10.93
C SER A 341 10.01 0.93 -9.86
N TYR A 342 8.70 0.76 -10.08
CA TYR A 342 7.67 0.92 -9.05
C TYR A 342 7.57 -0.39 -8.26
N LYS A 343 7.51 -0.31 -6.92
CA LYS A 343 7.42 -1.48 -6.05
C LYS A 343 6.32 -1.32 -5.03
N ARG A 344 5.51 -2.36 -4.90
CA ARG A 344 4.51 -2.44 -3.85
C ARG A 344 5.22 -2.50 -2.48
N VAL A 345 4.87 -1.60 -1.59
CA VAL A 345 5.40 -1.48 -0.22
C VAL A 345 4.42 -1.96 0.84
N LEU A 346 3.12 -2.04 0.53
CA LEU A 346 2.08 -2.56 1.43
C LEU A 346 1.07 -3.41 0.64
N LEU A 347 0.40 -4.32 1.33
CA LEU A 347 -0.78 -5.01 0.82
C LEU A 347 -1.98 -4.04 0.75
N GLU A 348 -2.99 -4.37 -0.04
CA GLU A 348 -4.14 -3.50 -0.32
C GLU A 348 -5.16 -3.41 0.81
N THR A 349 -5.11 -4.36 1.75
CA THR A 349 -6.04 -4.40 2.89
C THR A 349 -6.06 -3.08 3.66
N GLY A 350 -7.21 -2.39 3.60
CA GLY A 350 -7.43 -1.11 4.26
C GLY A 350 -7.01 0.12 3.46
N TYR A 351 -6.55 -0.05 2.21
CA TYR A 351 -6.15 1.03 1.30
C TYR A 351 -7.01 1.13 0.05
N GLU A 352 -8.13 0.41 0.02
CA GLU A 352 -9.14 0.44 -1.03
C GLU A 352 -10.55 0.27 -0.43
N ALA A 353 -11.59 0.47 -1.25
CA ALA A 353 -12.97 0.25 -0.84
C ALA A 353 -13.33 -1.24 -0.85
N GLN A 354 -13.28 -1.86 0.34
CA GLN A 354 -13.56 -3.29 0.55
C GLN A 354 -14.99 -3.54 1.06
N ALA A 355 -15.99 -3.06 0.33
CA ALA A 355 -17.40 -3.11 0.76
C ALA A 355 -18.15 -4.38 0.32
N GLY A 356 -17.49 -5.30 -0.41
CA GLY A 356 -18.11 -6.51 -0.94
C GLY A 356 -19.08 -6.25 -2.11
N THR A 357 -19.02 -5.06 -2.71
CA THR A 357 -19.89 -4.63 -3.80
C THR A 357 -19.14 -4.19 -5.04
N GLY A 358 -17.81 -4.22 -5.04
CA GLY A 358 -16.97 -3.90 -6.19
C GLY A 358 -16.83 -5.07 -7.17
N ASN A 359 -16.02 -4.86 -8.21
CA ASN A 359 -15.80 -5.82 -9.28
C ASN A 359 -14.57 -6.73 -9.03
N GLY A 360 -13.94 -6.65 -7.87
CA GLY A 360 -12.81 -7.49 -7.49
C GLY A 360 -13.21 -8.91 -7.09
N LEU A 361 -12.24 -9.82 -6.98
CA LEU A 361 -12.47 -11.25 -6.64
C LEU A 361 -13.28 -11.48 -5.34
N LEU A 362 -13.18 -10.56 -4.38
CA LEU A 362 -13.89 -10.63 -3.09
C LEU A 362 -14.92 -9.50 -2.93
N GLY A 363 -15.24 -8.80 -4.02
CA GLY A 363 -16.11 -7.63 -4.03
C GLY A 363 -15.41 -6.34 -3.59
N ASP A 364 -14.08 -6.31 -3.68
CA ASP A 364 -13.27 -5.11 -3.54
C ASP A 364 -13.38 -4.24 -4.80
N ASP A 365 -13.11 -2.94 -4.67
CA ASP A 365 -13.03 -2.01 -5.79
C ASP A 365 -11.56 -1.62 -6.01
N GLU A 366 -10.86 -2.42 -6.80
CA GLU A 366 -9.43 -2.23 -7.17
C GLU A 366 -9.17 -0.84 -7.76
N THR A 367 -10.18 -0.23 -8.39
CA THR A 367 -10.07 1.11 -8.97
C THR A 367 -10.05 2.23 -7.92
N SER A 368 -10.11 1.88 -6.63
CA SER A 368 -10.10 2.80 -5.50
C SER A 368 -8.82 2.72 -4.66
N GLU A 369 -7.85 1.88 -5.04
CA GLU A 369 -6.60 1.71 -4.30
C GLU A 369 -5.87 3.06 -4.12
N MET A 370 -5.40 3.32 -2.90
CA MET A 370 -4.52 4.44 -2.58
C MET A 370 -3.07 4.12 -3.01
N CYS A 371 -2.82 3.94 -4.33
CA CYS A 371 -1.52 3.48 -4.86
C CYS A 371 -0.30 4.21 -4.29
N ARG A 372 -0.38 5.53 -4.03
CA ARG A 372 0.76 6.30 -3.50
C ARG A 372 1.12 5.96 -2.04
N THR A 373 0.30 5.15 -1.39
CA THR A 373 0.54 4.60 -0.05
C THR A 373 1.01 3.15 -0.14
N THR A 374 0.40 2.36 -1.02
CA THR A 374 0.68 0.93 -1.19
C THR A 374 1.88 0.64 -2.08
N TRP A 375 2.34 1.63 -2.86
CA TRP A 375 3.53 1.58 -3.71
C TRP A 375 4.57 2.63 -3.31
N ASP A 376 5.84 2.36 -3.60
CA ASP A 376 6.90 3.36 -3.46
C ASP A 376 6.65 4.55 -4.40
N SER A 377 7.06 5.74 -3.97
CA SER A 377 6.85 6.96 -4.75
C SER A 377 7.92 7.97 -4.39
N GLN A 378 8.06 9.07 -5.13
CA GLN A 378 8.92 10.17 -4.68
C GLN A 378 8.48 10.77 -3.34
N ALA A 379 7.24 10.52 -2.90
CA ALA A 379 6.75 10.90 -1.59
C ALA A 379 7.14 9.89 -0.49
N SER A 380 7.50 8.66 -0.83
CA SER A 380 8.08 7.72 0.13
C SER A 380 9.53 8.13 0.39
N GLY A 381 9.96 8.16 1.66
CA GLY A 381 11.32 8.60 2.03
C GLY A 381 12.47 7.78 1.40
N SER A 382 12.16 6.66 0.76
CA SER A 382 13.10 5.82 -0.01
C SER A 382 13.18 6.18 -1.49
N GLY A 383 12.16 6.83 -2.07
CA GLY A 383 12.01 6.98 -3.52
C GLY A 383 11.91 5.64 -4.26
N TYR A 384 11.94 5.71 -5.60
CA TYR A 384 12.04 4.52 -6.47
C TYR A 384 13.42 3.87 -6.37
N THR A 385 13.46 2.55 -6.42
CA THR A 385 14.70 1.76 -6.32
C THR A 385 14.97 0.94 -7.56
N ALA A 386 16.21 0.45 -7.71
CA ALA A 386 16.59 -0.40 -8.84
C ALA A 386 15.74 -1.67 -8.89
N GLY A 387 15.44 -2.14 -10.11
CA GLY A 387 14.58 -3.30 -10.28
C GLY A 387 15.13 -4.57 -9.62
N THR A 388 14.26 -5.33 -8.94
CA THR A 388 14.61 -6.56 -8.20
C THR A 388 13.76 -7.76 -8.62
N PRO A 389 13.59 -8.03 -9.93
CA PRO A 389 12.69 -9.07 -10.37
C PRO A 389 13.04 -10.45 -9.79
N GLY A 390 12.01 -11.21 -9.45
CA GLY A 390 12.13 -12.52 -8.81
C GLY A 390 12.39 -12.45 -7.31
N THR A 391 12.33 -11.26 -6.71
CA THR A 391 12.49 -11.06 -5.26
C THR A 391 11.25 -10.39 -4.70
N VAL A 392 10.55 -11.09 -3.80
CA VAL A 392 9.40 -10.50 -3.08
C VAL A 392 9.85 -9.19 -2.42
N PRO A 393 9.13 -8.07 -2.62
CA PRO A 393 9.43 -6.83 -1.92
C PRO A 393 9.48 -7.08 -0.41
N ALA A 394 10.56 -6.63 0.25
CA ALA A 394 10.84 -7.00 1.64
C ALA A 394 9.73 -6.62 2.63
N SER A 395 8.95 -5.59 2.30
CA SER A 395 7.80 -5.13 3.09
C SER A 395 6.56 -6.02 2.96
N LEU A 396 6.54 -6.91 1.96
CA LEU A 396 5.46 -7.88 1.72
C LEU A 396 5.80 -9.29 2.25
N ILE A 397 7.03 -9.52 2.70
CA ILE A 397 7.47 -10.82 3.23
C ILE A 397 6.97 -11.00 4.69
N PRO A 398 6.30 -12.12 5.00
CA PRO A 398 5.90 -12.55 6.35
C PRO A 398 6.93 -12.44 7.48
#